data_AF-A0A967GLI9-F1
#
_entry.id   AF-A0A967GLI9-F1
#
_cell.length_a   1.000
_cell.length_b   1.000
_cell.length_c   1.000
_cell.angle_alpha   90.00
_cell.angle_beta   90.00
_cell.angle_gamma   90.00
#
_symmetry.space_group_name_H-M   'P 1'
#
loop_
_entity.id
_entity.type
_entity.pdbx_description
1 polymer ?
#
loop_
_entity_poly.entity_id
_entity_poly.type
_entity_poly.pdbx_seq_one_letter_code
_entity_poly.pdbx_strand_id
1 'polypeptide(L)'
;GDFHDAVELLEQASGKEPDNPRLRLQLGRALLQAGETGRAVNELLAARERAPGLADIRLHLAVAFLRDGRVDEARSELQTIGPRLA
;
A
#
# COMPACT_ATOMS: atom_id res chain seq x y z
N GLY A 1 -14.11 13.76 5.82
CA GLY A 1 -13.88 14.60 4.63
C GLY A 1 -12.47 14.43 4.11
N ASP A 2 -11.49 14.40 5.00
CA ASP A 2 -10.08 14.66 4.66
C ASP A 2 -9.37 13.57 3.84
N PHE A 3 -9.88 12.33 3.85
CA PHE A 3 -9.22 11.22 3.14
C PHE A 3 -9.49 11.21 1.63
N HIS A 4 -10.66 11.70 1.19
CA HIS A 4 -10.97 11.80 -0.25
C HIS A 4 -10.12 12.90 -0.90
N ASP A 5 -10.04 14.08 -0.27
CA ASP A 5 -9.20 15.18 -0.76
C ASP A 5 -7.71 14.78 -0.83
N ALA A 6 -7.24 14.00 0.14
CA ALA A 6 -5.89 13.45 0.12
C ALA A 6 -5.67 12.46 -1.03
N VAL A 7 -6.66 11.60 -1.32
CA VAL A 7 -6.61 10.67 -2.46
C VAL A 7 -6.51 11.45 -3.77
N GLU A 8 -7.38 12.44 -4.01
CA GLU A 8 -7.35 13.24 -5.24
C GLU A 8 -6.01 13.94 -5.46
N LEU A 9 -5.45 14.56 -4.40
CA LEU A 9 -4.15 15.23 -4.48
C LEU A 9 -3.03 14.23 -4.81
N LEU A 10 -3.06 13.05 -4.20
CA LEU A 10 -2.06 12.01 -4.39
C LEU A 10 -2.17 11.33 -5.76
N GLU A 11 -3.36 11.23 -6.34
CA GLU A 11 -3.56 10.78 -7.73
C GLU A 11 -2.98 11.76 -8.74
N GLN A 12 -3.19 13.05 -8.55
CA GLN A 12 -2.58 14.07 -9.39
C GLN A 12 -1.05 14.04 -9.29
N ALA A 13 -0.52 13.83 -8.08
CA ALA A 13 0.91 13.71 -7.86
C ALA A 13 1.49 12.43 -8.49
N SER A 14 0.83 11.27 -8.30
CA SER A 14 1.26 10.00 -8.88
C SER A 14 1.17 9.99 -10.41
N GLY A 15 0.23 10.73 -11.01
CA GLY A 15 0.17 10.93 -12.45
C GLY A 15 1.36 11.70 -13.03
N LYS A 16 1.97 12.60 -12.25
CA LYS A 16 3.19 13.34 -12.65
C LYS A 16 4.46 12.53 -12.44
N GLU A 17 4.46 11.65 -11.44
CA GLU A 17 5.59 10.79 -11.08
C GLU A 17 5.15 9.31 -10.97
N PRO A 18 4.80 8.68 -12.10
CA PRO A 18 4.19 7.34 -12.12
C PRO A 18 5.12 6.24 -11.59
N ASP A 19 6.43 6.47 -11.60
CA ASP A 19 7.44 5.52 -11.15
C ASP A 19 7.90 5.76 -9.71
N ASN A 20 7.33 6.73 -8.99
CA ASN A 20 7.71 7.03 -7.62
C ASN A 20 6.99 6.10 -6.62
N PRO A 21 7.69 5.10 -6.03
CA PRO A 21 7.06 4.14 -5.11
C PRO A 21 6.57 4.80 -3.81
N ARG A 22 7.17 5.91 -3.38
CA ARG A 22 6.75 6.61 -2.17
C ARG A 22 5.41 7.31 -2.36
N LEU A 23 5.18 7.92 -3.53
CA LEU A 23 3.88 8.53 -3.84
C LEU A 23 2.77 7.47 -3.92
N ARG A 24 3.04 6.33 -4.56
CA ARG A 24 2.10 5.20 -4.59
C ARG A 24 1.83 4.63 -3.20
N LEU A 25 2.84 4.54 -2.33
CA LEU A 25 2.64 4.19 -0.93
C LEU A 25 1.71 5.18 -0.22
N GLN A 26 1.93 6.48 -0.36
CA GLN A 26 1.06 7.49 0.26
C GLN A 26 -0.37 7.39 -0.28
N LEU A 27 -0.55 7.21 -1.59
CA LEU A 27 -1.86 7.00 -2.19
C LEU A 27 -2.55 5.76 -1.63
N GLY A 28 -1.85 4.63 -1.57
CA GLY A 28 -2.37 3.41 -0.96
C GLY A 28 -2.78 3.58 0.50
N ARG A 29 -2.00 4.34 1.28
CA ARG A 29 -2.34 4.70 2.67
C ARG A 29 -3.62 5.52 2.75
N ALA A 30 -3.75 6.55 1.91
CA ALA A 30 -4.95 7.39 1.86
C ALA A 30 -6.18 6.59 1.45
N LEU A 31 -6.06 5.72 0.43
CA LEU A 31 -7.13 4.82 -0.01
C LEU A 31 -7.57 3.86 1.09
N LEU A 32 -6.65 3.31 1.91
CA LEU A 32 -7.02 2.52 3.07
C LEU A 32 -7.85 3.33 4.07
N GLN A 33 -7.48 4.58 4.36
CA GLN A 33 -8.24 5.42 5.28
C GLN A 33 -9.62 5.80 4.70
N ALA A 34 -9.72 5.94 3.38
CA ALA A 34 -10.97 6.16 2.67
C ALA A 34 -11.88 4.91 2.59
N GLY A 35 -11.39 3.74 3.01
CA GLY A 35 -12.12 2.46 2.92
C GLY A 35 -12.04 1.78 1.55
N GLU A 36 -11.26 2.34 0.62
CA GLU A 36 -11.08 1.84 -0.74
C GLU A 36 -9.99 0.76 -0.81
N THR A 37 -10.17 -0.30 -0.02
CA THR A 37 -9.16 -1.35 0.21
C THR A 37 -8.63 -1.98 -1.09
N GLY A 38 -9.51 -2.30 -2.05
CA GLY A 38 -9.07 -2.93 -3.31
C GLY A 38 -8.15 -2.04 -4.14
N ARG A 39 -8.40 -0.73 -4.18
CA ARG A 39 -7.53 0.24 -4.87
C ARG A 39 -6.23 0.42 -4.13
N ALA A 40 -6.27 0.45 -2.80
CA ALA A 40 -5.07 0.52 -1.98
C ALA A 40 -4.13 -0.67 -2.24
N VAL A 41 -4.67 -1.89 -2.33
CA VAL A 41 -3.89 -3.09 -2.66
C VAL A 41 -3.15 -2.89 -3.99
N ASN A 42 -3.84 -2.43 -5.03
CA ASN A 42 -3.22 -2.24 -6.35
C ASN A 42 -2.07 -1.23 -6.33
N GLU A 43 -2.26 -0.08 -5.68
CA GLU A 43 -1.21 0.95 -5.59
C GLU A 43 0.00 0.48 -4.77
N LEU A 44 -0.25 -0.23 -3.67
CA LEU A 44 0.83 -0.75 -2.83
C LEU A 44 1.57 -1.91 -3.50
N LEU A 45 0.89 -2.72 -4.33
CA LEU A 45 1.54 -3.75 -5.15
C LEU A 45 2.48 -3.13 -6.17
N ALA A 46 2.03 -2.10 -6.90
CA ALA A 46 2.86 -1.36 -7.84
C ALA A 46 4.05 -0.68 -7.13
N ALA A 47 3.83 -0.12 -5.93
CA ALA A 47 4.90 0.45 -5.12
C ALA A 47 5.94 -0.62 -4.73
N ARG A 48 5.51 -1.84 -4.37
CA ARG A 48 6.38 -2.95 -3.98
C ARG A 48 7.22 -3.44 -5.16
N GLU A 49 6.67 -3.48 -6.37
CA GLU A 49 7.41 -3.84 -7.58
C GLU A 49 8.57 -2.89 -7.85
N ARG A 50 8.36 -1.59 -7.62
CA ARG A 50 9.40 -0.56 -7.81
C ARG A 50 10.40 -0.49 -6.65
N ALA A 51 9.98 -0.81 -5.43
CA ALA A 51 10.83 -0.75 -4.26
C ALA A 51 10.57 -1.93 -3.29
N PRO A 52 11.01 -3.16 -3.65
CA PRO A 52 10.71 -4.36 -2.88
C PRO A 52 11.37 -4.40 -1.49
N GLY A 53 12.37 -3.54 -1.24
CA GLY A 53 13.06 -3.41 0.04
C GLY A 53 12.43 -2.42 1.02
N LEU A 54 11.40 -1.66 0.62
CA LEU A 54 10.72 -0.73 1.51
C LEU A 54 9.74 -1.50 2.41
N ALA A 55 10.17 -1.75 3.65
CA ALA A 55 9.36 -2.44 4.67
C ALA A 55 8.00 -1.77 4.90
N ASP A 56 7.92 -0.45 4.77
CA ASP A 56 6.68 0.30 4.96
C ASP A 56 5.60 -0.06 3.93
N ILE A 57 6.00 -0.36 2.68
CA ILE A 57 5.07 -0.82 1.64
C ILE A 57 4.51 -2.20 2.00
N ARG A 58 5.36 -3.10 2.45
CA ARG A 58 4.95 -4.46 2.84
C ARG A 58 4.02 -4.44 4.04
N LEU A 59 4.29 -3.58 5.02
CA LEU A 59 3.42 -3.41 6.18
C LEU A 59 2.02 -2.94 5.76
N HIS A 60 1.95 -1.93 4.90
CA HIS A 60 0.68 -1.41 4.41
C HIS A 60 -0.03 -2.40 3.49
N LEU A 61 0.69 -3.21 2.70
CA LEU A 61 0.10 -4.33 1.96
C LEU A 61 -0.52 -5.37 2.89
N ALA A 62 0.18 -5.74 3.96
CA ALA A 62 -0.37 -6.67 4.94
C ALA A 62 -1.66 -6.14 5.57
N VAL A 63 -1.68 -4.85 5.95
CA VAL A 63 -2.90 -4.20 6.45
C VAL A 63 -4.01 -4.18 5.41
N ALA A 64 -3.70 -3.87 4.15
CA ALA A 64 -4.65 -3.88 3.06
C ALA A 64 -5.26 -5.27 2.83
N PHE A 65 -4.42 -6.30 2.76
CA PHE A 65 -4.85 -7.68 2.61
C PHE A 65 -5.69 -8.16 3.79
N LEU A 66 -5.36 -7.80 5.04
CA LEU A 66 -6.20 -8.12 6.20
C LEU A 66 -7.60 -7.51 6.10
N ARG A 67 -7.69 -6.25 5.65
CA ARG A 67 -8.99 -5.58 5.44
C ARG A 67 -9.79 -6.17 4.28
N ASP A 68 -9.10 -6.77 3.31
CA ASP A 68 -9.68 -7.47 2.16
C ASP A 68 -10.02 -8.95 2.46
N GLY A 69 -9.74 -9.43 3.69
CA GLY A 69 -9.94 -10.83 4.09
C GLY A 69 -8.87 -11.81 3.59
N ARG A 70 -7.81 -11.31 2.96
CA ARG A 70 -6.71 -12.05 2.33
C ARG A 70 -5.59 -12.34 3.34
N VAL A 71 -5.91 -13.15 4.35
CA VAL A 71 -5.06 -13.37 5.53
C VAL A 71 -3.72 -14.02 5.17
N ASP A 72 -3.68 -14.92 4.19
CA ASP A 72 -2.46 -15.63 3.82
C ASP A 72 -1.45 -14.70 3.11
N GLU A 73 -1.92 -13.83 2.22
CA GLU A 73 -1.06 -12.81 1.60
C GLU A 73 -0.56 -11.80 2.62
N ALA A 74 -1.40 -11.39 3.59
CA ALA A 74 -0.96 -10.52 4.67
C ALA A 74 0.16 -11.15 5.50
N ARG A 75 0.03 -12.42 5.84
CA ARG A 75 1.05 -13.17 6.58
C ARG A 75 2.36 -13.23 5.82
N SER A 76 2.30 -13.52 4.51
CA SER A 76 3.48 -13.58 3.64
C SER A 76 4.25 -12.26 3.62
N GLU A 77 3.54 -11.13 3.55
CA GLU A 77 4.18 -9.81 3.60
C GLU A 77 4.85 -9.55 4.95
N LEU A 78 4.20 -9.86 6.07
CA LEU A 78 4.75 -9.66 7.41
C LEU A 78 5.98 -10.55 7.69
N GLN A 79 5.97 -11.79 7.21
CA GLN A 79 7.11 -12.71 7.31
C GLN A 79 8.35 -12.20 6.56
N THR A 80 8.17 -11.32 5.57
CA THR A 80 9.28 -10.70 4.84
C THR A 80 9.87 -9.51 5.59
N ILE A 81 9.12 -8.89 6.52
CA ILE A 81 9.55 -7.71 7.30
C ILE A 81 10.28 -8.12 8.60
N GLY A 82 9.82 -9.16 9.28
CA GLY A 82 10.42 -9.66 10.53
C GLY A 82 11.44 -10.80 10.30
N PRO A 83 12.28 -11.12 11.28
CA PRO A 83 13.00 -12.39 11.26
C PRO A 83 11.97 -13.52 11.13
N ARG A 84 12.20 -14.48 10.24
CA ARG A 84 11.36 -15.69 10.09
C ARG A 84 11.05 -16.21 11.49
N LEU A 85 9.81 -16.03 11.95
CA LEU A 85 9.32 -16.69 13.15
C LEU A 85 9.15 -18.16 12.76
N ALA A 86 10.23 -18.91 12.98
CA ALA A 86 10.26 -20.36 12.92
C ALA A 86 9.55 -20.95 14.14
#